data_AF-A0A520C9I4-F1
#
_entry.id   AF-A0A520C9I4-F1
#
_cell.length_a   1.000
_cell.length_b   1.000
_cell.length_c   1.000
_cell.angle_alpha   90.00
_cell.angle_beta   90.00
_cell.angle_gamma   90.00
#
_symmetry.space_group_name_H-M   'P 1'
#
loop_
_entity.id
_entity.type
_entity.pdbx_description
1 polymer ?
#
loop_
_entity_poly.entity_id
_entity_poly.type
_entity_poly.pdbx_seq_one_letter_code
_entity_poly.pdbx_strand_id
1 'polypeptide(L)'
;EYAGAMDKADEAIVFIDLKSFEQKRMEPFSENDVQQAFANPNLKFFNEAAKLKAYLLSLNYKDANLLMMSSGNYAGFDLPELAASLTK
;
A
#
# COMPACT_ATOMS: atom_id res chain seq x y z
N GLU A 1 7.22 -15.23 3.07
CA GLU A 1 8.57 -14.90 2.58
C GLU A 1 8.69 -13.41 2.23
N TYR A 2 8.34 -12.49 3.16
CA TYR A 2 8.49 -11.05 2.94
C TYR A 2 9.24 -10.34 4.09
N ALA A 3 9.70 -11.12 5.07
CA ALA A 3 10.44 -10.61 6.20
C ALA A 3 11.67 -9.81 5.72
N GLY A 4 11.77 -8.56 6.17
CA GLY A 4 12.88 -7.67 5.84
C GLY A 4 12.82 -6.98 4.47
N ALA A 5 11.81 -7.28 3.64
CA ALA A 5 11.74 -6.77 2.27
C ALA A 5 11.57 -5.24 2.18
N MET A 6 11.04 -4.62 3.23
CA MET A 6 10.76 -3.18 3.28
C MET A 6 11.54 -2.44 4.39
N ASP A 7 12.56 -3.05 4.99
CA ASP A 7 13.30 -2.45 6.12
C ASP A 7 14.06 -1.17 5.75
N LYS A 8 14.34 -0.99 4.46
CA LYS A 8 15.02 0.21 3.95
C LYS A 8 14.08 1.37 3.66
N ALA A 9 12.76 1.13 3.66
CA ALA A 9 11.78 2.18 3.43
C ALA A 9 11.52 2.91 4.76
N ASP A 10 11.59 4.23 4.74
CA ASP A 10 11.21 5.05 5.90
C ASP A 10 9.72 4.87 6.24
N GLU A 11 8.89 4.74 5.20
CA GLU A 11 7.45 4.46 5.31
C GLU A 11 7.11 3.22 4.47
N ALA A 12 6.81 2.10 5.15
CA ALA A 12 6.44 0.84 4.52
C ALA A 12 4.91 0.71 4.44
N ILE A 13 4.38 0.57 3.22
CA ILE A 13 2.94 0.53 2.97
C ILE A 13 2.60 -0.73 2.15
N VAL A 14 1.65 -1.52 2.63
CA VAL A 14 1.07 -2.63 1.87
C VAL A 14 -0.40 -2.34 1.61
N PHE A 15 -0.79 -2.54 0.35
CA PHE A 15 -2.18 -2.47 -0.07
C PHE A 15 -2.64 -3.80 -0.64
N ILE A 16 -3.75 -4.33 -0.14
CA ILE A 16 -4.41 -5.52 -0.71
C ILE A 16 -5.91 -5.26 -0.79
N ASP A 17 -6.44 -5.14 -2.00
CA ASP A 17 -7.85 -4.83 -2.22
C ASP A 17 -8.77 -5.90 -1.63
N LEU A 18 -9.69 -5.48 -0.75
CA LEU A 18 -10.70 -6.33 -0.14
C LEU A 18 -11.48 -7.15 -1.18
N LYS A 19 -11.78 -6.56 -2.34
CA LYS A 19 -12.50 -7.24 -3.43
C LYS A 19 -11.75 -8.45 -3.97
N SER A 20 -10.41 -8.44 -3.92
CA SER A 20 -9.59 -9.57 -4.36
C SER A 20 -9.77 -10.79 -3.45
N PHE A 21 -10.05 -10.59 -2.16
CA PHE A 21 -10.36 -11.67 -1.22
C PHE A 21 -11.76 -12.21 -1.45
N GLU A 22 -12.75 -11.33 -1.62
CA GLU A 22 -14.15 -11.70 -1.89
C GLU A 22 -14.28 -12.57 -3.14
N GLN A 23 -13.63 -12.16 -4.24
CA GLN A 23 -13.61 -12.92 -5.50
C GLN A 23 -13.00 -14.31 -5.34
N LYS A 24 -11.98 -14.43 -4.49
CA LYS A 24 -11.28 -15.68 -4.20
C LYS A 24 -11.91 -16.47 -3.05
N ARG A 25 -12.99 -15.96 -2.43
CA ARG A 25 -13.64 -16.54 -1.24
C ARG A 25 -12.66 -16.82 -0.09
N MET A 26 -11.69 -15.93 0.07
CA MET A 26 -10.71 -16.01 1.15
C MET A 26 -11.07 -14.99 2.24
N GLU A 27 -10.68 -15.28 3.47
CA GLU A 27 -10.75 -14.27 4.52
C GLU A 27 -9.73 -13.15 4.25
N PRO A 28 -10.12 -11.88 4.42
CA PRO A 28 -9.19 -10.76 4.33
C PRO A 28 -8.09 -10.88 5.37
N PHE A 29 -6.86 -10.52 5.01
CA PHE A 29 -5.79 -10.39 6.00
C PHE A 29 -6.08 -9.24 6.95
N SER A 30 -5.77 -9.45 8.22
CA SER A 30 -5.72 -8.37 9.20
C SER A 30 -4.40 -7.60 9.09
N GLU A 31 -4.36 -6.39 9.64
CA GLU A 31 -3.12 -5.61 9.73
C GLU A 31 -2.01 -6.38 10.46
N ASN A 32 -2.36 -7.09 11.54
CA ASN A 32 -1.41 -7.90 12.29
C ASN A 32 -0.83 -9.05 11.43
N ASP A 33 -1.65 -9.71 10.60
CA ASP A 33 -1.15 -10.79 9.72
C ASP A 33 -0.11 -10.26 8.74
N VAL A 34 -0.36 -9.07 8.17
CA VAL A 34 0.56 -8.43 7.22
C VAL A 34 1.83 -7.96 7.93
N GLN A 35 1.72 -7.31 9.09
CA GLN A 35 2.89 -6.88 9.87
C GLN A 35 3.78 -8.05 10.27
N GLN A 36 3.19 -9.18 10.69
CA GLN A 36 3.93 -10.41 11.00
C GLN A 36 4.59 -11.01 9.76
N ALA A 37 3.90 -11.05 8.61
CA ALA A 37 4.44 -11.61 7.37
C ALA A 37 5.67 -10.85 6.84
N PHE A 38 5.73 -9.53 7.08
CA PHE A 38 6.85 -8.66 6.72
C PHE A 38 7.85 -8.46 7.86
N ALA A 39 7.58 -9.01 9.05
CA ALA A 39 8.37 -8.79 10.27
C ALA A 39 8.60 -7.30 10.58
N ASN A 40 7.62 -6.45 10.27
CA ASN A 40 7.69 -5.00 10.46
C ASN A 40 6.44 -4.49 11.17
N PRO A 41 6.51 -4.14 12.47
CA PRO A 41 5.36 -3.67 13.25
C PRO A 41 4.93 -2.24 12.87
N ASN A 42 5.76 -1.49 12.15
CA ASN A 42 5.46 -0.13 11.70
C ASN A 42 4.84 -0.09 10.30
N LEU A 43 4.70 -1.25 9.65
CA LEU A 43 4.12 -1.36 8.32
C LEU A 43 2.64 -0.96 8.36
N LYS A 44 2.26 -0.04 7.48
CA LYS A 44 0.89 0.44 7.31
C LYS A 44 0.15 -0.44 6.32
N PHE A 45 -0.96 -1.00 6.74
CA PHE A 45 -1.80 -1.84 5.89
C PHE A 45 -3.07 -1.10 5.45
N PHE A 46 -3.37 -1.16 4.16
CA PHE A 46 -4.62 -0.67 3.59
C PHE A 46 -5.31 -1.79 2.80
N ASN A 47 -6.62 -1.92 3.01
CA ASN A 47 -7.47 -2.83 2.23
C ASN A 47 -8.52 -2.11 1.37
N GLU A 48 -8.56 -0.78 1.46
CA GLU A 48 -9.46 0.08 0.71
C GLU A 48 -8.65 1.10 -0.11
N ALA A 49 -8.90 1.11 -1.41
CA ALA A 49 -8.17 1.95 -2.35
C ALA A 49 -8.35 3.45 -2.05
N ALA A 50 -9.56 3.86 -1.64
CA ALA A 50 -9.84 5.26 -1.27
C ALA A 50 -9.02 5.72 -0.06
N LYS A 51 -8.83 4.86 0.95
CA LYS A 51 -8.02 5.17 2.14
C LYS A 51 -6.55 5.28 1.77
N LEU A 52 -6.04 4.38 0.93
CA LEU A 52 -4.68 4.49 0.40
C LEU A 52 -4.47 5.79 -0.37
N LYS A 53 -5.38 6.16 -1.29
CA LYS A 53 -5.28 7.41 -2.07
C LYS A 53 -5.26 8.63 -1.16
N ALA A 54 -6.18 8.70 -0.21
CA ALA A 54 -6.24 9.79 0.77
C ALA A 54 -4.95 9.89 1.60
N TYR A 55 -4.39 8.75 2.02
CA TYR A 55 -3.15 8.72 2.76
C TYR A 55 -1.96 9.21 1.91
N LEU A 56 -1.78 8.70 0.70
CA LEU A 56 -0.72 9.15 -0.21
C LEU A 56 -0.80 10.66 -0.48
N LEU A 57 -2.00 11.20 -0.73
CA LEU A 57 -2.21 12.64 -0.93
C LEU A 57 -1.94 13.49 0.32
N SER A 58 -1.94 12.89 1.52
CA SER A 58 -1.63 13.58 2.77
C SER A 58 -0.13 13.65 3.08
N LEU A 59 0.69 12.88 2.37
CA LEU A 59 2.14 12.84 2.59
C LEU A 59 2.84 14.04 1.96
N ASN A 60 3.95 14.44 2.58
CA ASN A 60 4.85 15.43 2.00
C ASN A 60 5.96 14.71 1.23
N TYR A 61 6.09 15.03 -0.06
CA TYR A 61 7.07 14.40 -0.95
C TYR A 61 8.35 15.21 -1.14
N LYS A 62 8.55 16.29 -0.38
CA LYS A 62 9.80 17.04 -0.41
C LYS A 62 10.97 16.11 -0.05
N ASP A 63 11.97 16.06 -0.95
CA ASP A 63 13.17 15.22 -0.82
C ASP A 63 12.85 13.72 -0.62
N ALA A 64 11.70 13.26 -1.14
CA ALA A 64 11.24 11.88 -1.02
C ALA A 64 11.16 11.17 -2.37
N ASN A 65 11.29 9.84 -2.34
CA ASN A 65 11.02 8.97 -3.48
C ASN A 65 9.83 8.06 -3.17
N LEU A 66 8.77 8.16 -3.98
CA LEU A 66 7.64 7.23 -3.89
C LEU A 66 7.86 6.06 -4.85
N LEU A 67 8.04 4.86 -4.32
CA LEU A 67 8.10 3.63 -5.09
C LEU A 67 6.78 2.86 -4.96
N MET A 68 6.10 2.65 -6.09
CA MET A 68 4.88 1.84 -6.15
C MET A 68 5.18 0.55 -6.94
N MET A 69 5.01 -0.61 -6.31
CA MET A 69 5.16 -1.93 -6.95
C MET A 69 3.85 -2.72 -6.86
N SER A 70 3.40 -3.28 -7.98
CA SER A 70 2.19 -4.11 -8.04
C SER A 70 2.24 -5.04 -9.23
N SER A 71 1.65 -6.22 -9.08
CA SER A 71 1.35 -7.16 -10.18
C SER A 71 -0.01 -6.91 -10.83
N GLY A 72 -0.76 -5.90 -10.36
CA GLY A 72 -2.09 -5.53 -10.84
C GLY A 72 -2.28 -4.02 -11.01
N ASN A 73 -3.52 -3.56 -10.97
CA ASN A 73 -3.90 -2.17 -11.31
C ASN A 73 -4.29 -1.30 -10.09
N TYR A 74 -3.88 -1.66 -8.87
CA TYR A 74 -4.21 -0.94 -7.62
C TYR A 74 -5.72 -0.64 -7.45
N ALA A 75 -6.57 -1.63 -7.73
CA ALA A 75 -8.04 -1.47 -7.70
C ALA A 75 -8.57 -0.38 -8.66
N GLY A 76 -7.86 -0.15 -9.77
CA GLY A 76 -8.24 0.83 -10.79
C GLY A 76 -7.73 2.25 -10.52
N PHE A 77 -6.64 2.42 -9.77
CA PHE A 77 -6.02 3.73 -9.65
C PHE A 77 -5.61 4.26 -11.03
N ASP A 78 -5.98 5.50 -11.30
CA ASP A 78 -5.33 6.30 -12.33
C ASP A 78 -3.98 6.79 -11.77
N LEU A 79 -2.92 6.01 -12.02
CA LEU A 79 -1.57 6.34 -11.56
C LEU A 79 -1.05 7.67 -12.14
N PRO A 80 -1.28 7.99 -13.44
CA PRO A 80 -1.00 9.32 -13.96
C PRO A 80 -1.69 10.46 -13.20
N GLU A 81 -2.99 10.33 -12.92
CA GLU A 81 -3.75 11.35 -12.15
C GLU A 81 -3.20 11.49 -10.72
N LEU A 82 -2.89 10.36 -10.08
CA LEU A 82 -2.29 10.34 -8.76
C LEU A 82 -0.95 11.07 -8.76
N ALA A 83 -0.03 10.71 -9.66
CA ALA A 83 1.29 11.31 -9.75
C ALA A 83 1.23 12.84 -9.99
N ALA A 84 0.30 13.30 -10.83
CA ALA A 84 0.06 14.72 -11.07
C ALA A 84 -0.47 15.46 -9.82
N SER A 85 -1.15 14.75 -8.92
CA SER A 85 -1.68 15.31 -7.68
C SER A 85 -0.64 15.36 -6.55
N LEU A 86 0.38 14.49 -6.58
CA LEU A 86 1.45 14.43 -5.57
C LEU A 86 2.58 15.46 -5.80
N THR A 87 2.66 16.01 -7.01
CA THR A 87 3.73 16.95 -7.44
C THR A 87 3.33 18.42 -7.36
N LYS A 88 2.16 18.71 -6.81
CA LYS A 88 1.71 20.08 -6.49
C LYS A 88 2.20 20.52 -5.13
#